data_AF-A0A3M1V598-F1
#
_entry.id   AF-A0A3M1V598-F1
#
_cell.length_a   1.000
_cell.length_b   1.000
_cell.length_c   1.000
_cell.angle_alpha   90.00
_cell.angle_beta   90.00
_cell.angle_gamma   90.00
#
_symmetry.space_group_name_H-M   'P 1'
#
loop_
_entity.id
_entity.type
_entity.pdbx_description
1 polymer ?
#
loop_
_entity_poly.entity_id
_entity_poly.type
_entity_poly.pdbx_seq_one_letter_code
_entity_poly.pdbx_strand_id
1 'polypeptide(L)'
;MAVSGCGDRSRRQRRSVSNRRCRRLLARPSAIAQRACGRTASGISGGRPKGTCCWFRSEGPSDRPYYSGIGATCAGGRLPLACRPFPDDRSNSVSTDLRFVVRPGGRLQGDIRVPGDKSISHRSIMLGSIAEGITHVDGFLEGEDALATLRAFRAMGVEIEGPDAGRVVIHGVGMHGLQPPDAPLDLGNSGTSMRLLAGLLAGQGFEVTLIGDDSLSRRPMKRVTEPLALMGAEINTTPKGTAPLMIRPVDGLRGIDYVMPVASAQVKSCLLLAGLYAEGETWVTEPAPTRDHTERMLQGFGYEVMIEGPRRGVRGGGKLVACDIDVPADISSAAFFLVGASITEGSDLILRHVGMNPTRDGVINILRQMGADIEVSNERVVGGEPVADLRVRSAPLRGIRIPEDQVPLAIDEFPALFVAAACAEGETVLTGAEELRVKESDRIQVMADGLKALGVQAEPTPDGIVIQGGPIGGGRVDSHGDHRIAMAFAMAGLRASGEIEITDCANVNTSFPGFADLAAATGLNLEVAHV
;
A
#
# COMPACT_ATOMS: atom_id res chain seq x y z
N MET A 1 32.54 45.72 32.82
CA MET A 1 33.79 44.94 32.88
C MET A 1 34.08 44.45 31.48
N ALA A 2 35.18 44.93 30.92
CA ALA A 2 35.65 44.62 29.59
C ALA A 2 36.47 43.31 29.57
N VAL A 3 36.71 42.80 28.35
CA VAL A 3 37.92 42.15 27.79
C VAL A 3 37.42 41.07 26.80
N SER A 4 37.45 41.18 25.46
CA SER A 4 38.44 41.59 24.44
C SER A 4 39.51 40.53 24.09
N GLY A 5 39.66 40.26 22.78
CA GLY A 5 40.88 39.72 22.13
C GLY A 5 40.71 38.29 21.58
N CYS A 6 40.56 37.99 20.29
CA CYS A 6 41.22 38.42 19.04
C CYS A 6 42.58 37.76 18.76
N GLY A 7 42.67 37.07 17.60
CA GLY A 7 43.88 36.80 16.81
C GLY A 7 44.65 35.52 17.14
N ASP A 8 45.34 34.85 16.22
CA ASP A 8 45.49 34.97 14.77
C ASP A 8 46.21 33.70 14.25
N ARG A 9 46.15 33.54 12.94
CA ARG A 9 46.71 32.53 12.03
C ARG A 9 48.14 32.05 12.32
N SER A 10 48.43 30.81 11.92
CA SER A 10 49.60 30.55 11.06
C SER A 10 49.42 29.31 10.15
N ARG A 11 49.85 29.48 8.90
CA ARG A 11 49.92 28.51 7.79
C ARG A 11 51.31 27.86 7.74
N ARG A 12 51.36 26.75 6.97
CA ARG A 12 52.53 26.06 6.33
C ARG A 12 52.97 24.81 7.12
N GLN A 13 53.33 23.67 6.51
CA GLN A 13 53.81 23.42 5.15
C GLN A 13 53.73 21.92 4.78
N ARG A 14 53.63 21.69 3.47
CA ARG A 14 53.70 20.45 2.69
C ARG A 14 54.85 19.49 3.09
N ARG A 15 54.63 18.18 2.92
CA ARG A 15 55.62 17.26 2.32
C ARG A 15 54.93 16.14 1.50
N SER A 16 55.48 15.93 0.32
CA SER A 16 55.18 14.93 -0.70
C SER A 16 56.35 13.96 -0.85
N VAL A 17 56.11 12.65 -0.97
CA VAL A 17 57.00 11.65 -1.62
C VAL A 17 56.09 10.50 -2.12
N SER A 18 55.80 10.31 -3.40
CA SER A 18 56.58 9.73 -4.52
C SER A 18 56.80 8.20 -4.51
N ASN A 19 56.11 7.54 -5.45
CA ASN A 19 56.51 6.42 -6.33
C ASN A 19 56.91 5.04 -5.77
N ARG A 20 56.24 4.00 -6.30
CA ARG A 20 56.89 2.85 -6.98
C ARG A 20 55.98 2.25 -8.07
N ARG A 21 56.58 2.05 -9.25
CA ARG A 21 56.09 1.34 -10.45
C ARG A 21 56.61 -0.12 -10.45
N CYS A 22 55.86 -1.03 -11.08
CA CYS A 22 56.34 -2.16 -11.91
C CYS A 22 55.15 -2.62 -12.82
N ARG A 23 55.12 -2.31 -14.13
CA ARG A 23 55.55 -3.10 -15.34
C ARG A 23 54.90 -4.50 -15.43
N ARG A 24 53.94 -4.74 -16.34
CA ARG A 24 53.97 -5.03 -17.82
C ARG A 24 54.14 -6.53 -18.14
N LEU A 25 53.23 -7.09 -18.97
CA LEU A 25 53.39 -8.09 -20.07
C LEU A 25 51.97 -8.50 -20.55
N LEU A 26 51.45 -8.03 -21.70
CA LEU A 26 51.50 -8.59 -23.07
C LEU A 26 51.07 -10.06 -23.21
N ALA A 27 49.91 -10.32 -23.86
CA ALA A 27 49.77 -11.20 -25.03
C ALA A 27 48.29 -11.36 -25.49
N ARG A 28 48.03 -10.95 -26.75
CA ARG A 28 47.11 -11.61 -27.71
C ARG A 28 48.02 -12.36 -28.70
N PRO A 29 47.63 -13.42 -29.45
CA PRO A 29 46.57 -13.31 -30.48
C PRO A 29 45.86 -14.61 -30.94
N SER A 30 45.01 -14.42 -31.97
CA SER A 30 44.60 -15.35 -33.06
C SER A 30 43.40 -16.28 -32.80
N ALA A 31 42.66 -16.78 -33.80
CA ALA A 31 42.11 -16.31 -35.08
C ALA A 31 41.45 -17.54 -35.75
N ILE A 32 40.35 -17.33 -36.50
CA ILE A 32 39.90 -18.12 -37.67
C ILE A 32 39.36 -19.55 -37.46
N ALA A 33 38.09 -19.75 -37.82
CA ALA A 33 37.69 -20.74 -38.84
C ALA A 33 36.33 -20.39 -39.46
N GLN A 34 36.37 -20.00 -40.74
CA GLN A 34 35.24 -19.96 -41.67
C GLN A 34 34.92 -21.36 -42.21
N ARG A 35 33.65 -21.61 -42.54
CA ARG A 35 33.09 -22.32 -43.73
C ARG A 35 31.56 -22.31 -43.55
N ALA A 36 30.69 -21.69 -44.34
CA ALA A 36 30.60 -21.44 -45.79
C ALA A 36 30.45 -22.70 -46.65
N CYS A 37 29.20 -23.07 -46.96
CA CYS A 37 28.68 -23.49 -48.27
C CYS A 37 27.18 -23.81 -48.09
N GLY A 38 26.22 -23.35 -48.89
CA GLY A 38 26.25 -22.51 -50.07
C GLY A 38 24.99 -22.76 -50.92
N ARG A 39 24.52 -21.69 -51.60
CA ARG A 39 23.83 -21.68 -52.93
C ARG A 39 22.42 -22.31 -52.96
N THR A 40 21.40 -21.80 -53.65
CA THR A 40 21.25 -21.01 -54.91
C THR A 40 19.75 -20.63 -54.98
N ALA A 41 19.35 -19.38 -55.22
CA ALA A 41 19.17 -18.68 -56.50
C ALA A 41 17.69 -18.50 -56.93
N SER A 42 17.37 -17.24 -57.27
CA SER A 42 16.45 -16.77 -58.33
C SER A 42 14.95 -17.06 -58.30
N GLY A 43 14.15 -16.01 -58.57
CA GLY A 43 12.93 -16.16 -59.37
C GLY A 43 11.77 -15.22 -59.03
N ILE A 44 11.44 -14.34 -59.96
CA ILE A 44 10.37 -13.32 -59.92
C ILE A 44 9.00 -13.92 -60.30
N SER A 45 7.92 -13.31 -59.78
CA SER A 45 6.59 -13.04 -60.41
C SER A 45 5.32 -13.67 -59.78
N GLY A 46 4.37 -12.78 -59.46
CA GLY A 46 2.98 -12.84 -59.94
C GLY A 46 1.90 -13.58 -59.11
N GLY A 47 0.82 -12.87 -58.75
CA GLY A 47 -0.53 -13.44 -58.62
C GLY A 47 -1.34 -13.10 -57.35
N ARG A 48 -2.43 -12.31 -57.50
CA ARG A 48 -3.55 -12.17 -56.52
C ARG A 48 -4.43 -13.44 -56.50
N PRO A 49 -5.35 -13.67 -55.53
CA PRO A 49 -6.72 -13.07 -55.49
C PRO A 49 -7.18 -12.64 -54.07
N LYS A 50 -7.89 -11.50 -53.89
CA LYS A 50 -9.38 -11.29 -53.77
C LYS A 50 -10.10 -12.04 -52.62
N GLY A 51 -10.84 -11.29 -51.78
CA GLY A 51 -11.97 -11.82 -50.99
C GLY A 51 -12.38 -11.00 -49.76
N THR A 52 -13.24 -10.01 -49.94
CA THR A 52 -13.93 -9.16 -48.93
C THR A 52 -15.30 -9.73 -48.52
N CYS A 53 -15.76 -9.48 -47.27
CA CYS A 53 -17.16 -9.16 -46.88
C CYS A 53 -17.20 -8.92 -45.35
N CYS A 54 -17.49 -7.70 -44.87
CA CYS A 54 -18.79 -7.01 -44.72
C CYS A 54 -19.61 -7.45 -43.49
N TRP A 55 -19.74 -6.49 -42.56
CA TRP A 55 -20.64 -6.45 -41.41
C TRP A 55 -22.09 -6.19 -41.84
N PHE A 56 -23.06 -6.80 -41.17
CA PHE A 56 -24.39 -6.20 -40.93
C PHE A 56 -25.11 -6.84 -39.72
N ARG A 57 -25.84 -6.00 -38.97
CA ARG A 57 -26.70 -6.28 -37.81
C ARG A 57 -28.08 -6.84 -38.22
N SER A 58 -28.73 -7.57 -37.30
CA SER A 58 -30.15 -7.39 -36.88
C SER A 58 -30.47 -8.34 -35.72
N GLU A 59 -30.84 -7.85 -34.54
CA GLU A 59 -32.20 -7.79 -33.96
C GLU A 59 -32.82 -9.16 -33.55
N GLY A 60 -33.29 -9.25 -32.29
CA GLY A 60 -33.83 -10.46 -31.62
C GLY A 60 -35.25 -10.85 -32.06
N PRO A 61 -36.16 -11.38 -31.19
CA PRO A 61 -36.00 -11.87 -29.81
C PRO A 61 -36.70 -13.25 -29.55
N SER A 62 -36.74 -13.62 -28.26
CA SER A 62 -37.81 -14.32 -27.51
C SER A 62 -38.13 -15.82 -27.71
N ASP A 63 -38.33 -16.44 -26.53
CA ASP A 63 -39.24 -17.54 -26.19
C ASP A 63 -38.76 -19.01 -26.15
N ARG A 64 -38.60 -19.47 -24.90
CA ARG A 64 -38.84 -20.83 -24.38
C ARG A 64 -40.36 -21.16 -24.46
N PRO A 65 -40.84 -22.35 -24.03
CA PRO A 65 -40.27 -23.70 -23.95
C PRO A 65 -41.23 -24.76 -24.54
N TYR A 66 -40.78 -26.02 -24.71
CA TYR A 66 -41.70 -27.16 -24.64
C TYR A 66 -41.01 -28.36 -23.97
N TYR A 67 -41.56 -28.75 -22.82
CA TYR A 67 -41.36 -30.06 -22.21
C TYR A 67 -42.41 -31.02 -22.79
N SER A 68 -41.99 -32.19 -23.24
CA SER A 68 -42.85 -33.38 -23.19
C SER A 68 -41.96 -34.60 -22.99
N GLY A 69 -42.16 -35.27 -21.86
CA GLY A 69 -41.57 -36.58 -21.59
C GLY A 69 -42.40 -37.69 -22.20
N ILE A 70 -41.76 -38.82 -22.43
CA ILE A 70 -42.37 -40.17 -22.44
C ILE A 70 -41.31 -41.09 -21.83
N GLY A 71 -41.72 -41.84 -20.81
CA GLY A 71 -40.88 -42.83 -20.14
C GLY A 71 -40.84 -44.16 -20.90
N ALA A 72 -39.76 -44.91 -20.68
CA ALA A 72 -39.77 -46.37 -20.81
C ALA A 72 -38.64 -46.95 -19.93
N THR A 73 -39.05 -47.80 -19.00
CA THR A 73 -38.21 -48.67 -18.17
C THR A 73 -37.51 -49.74 -19.00
N CYS A 74 -36.24 -50.01 -18.74
CA CYS A 74 -35.63 -51.34 -18.85
C CYS A 74 -34.29 -51.42 -18.10
N ALA A 75 -33.99 -52.62 -17.65
CA ALA A 75 -33.04 -52.99 -16.59
C ALA A 75 -31.57 -53.06 -17.04
N GLY A 76 -30.68 -52.95 -16.04
CA GLY A 76 -29.44 -53.72 -15.95
C GLY A 76 -28.30 -53.34 -16.89
N GLY A 77 -27.35 -52.54 -16.41
CA GLY A 77 -26.05 -52.37 -17.06
C GLY A 77 -25.16 -51.40 -16.29
N ARG A 78 -24.04 -51.89 -15.77
CA ARG A 78 -22.97 -51.06 -15.19
C ARG A 78 -22.42 -50.12 -16.26
N LEU A 79 -22.36 -48.83 -15.95
CA LEU A 79 -21.61 -47.79 -16.67
C LEU A 79 -20.65 -47.08 -15.69
N PRO A 80 -19.53 -46.53 -16.18
CA PRO A 80 -18.45 -46.00 -15.35
C PRO A 80 -18.86 -44.68 -14.68
N LEU A 81 -18.27 -44.42 -13.51
CA LEU A 81 -18.36 -43.15 -12.80
C LEU A 81 -17.88 -42.02 -13.71
N ALA A 82 -18.83 -41.30 -14.30
CA ALA A 82 -18.63 -40.02 -14.94
C ALA A 82 -18.32 -38.95 -13.88
N CYS A 83 -17.43 -38.02 -14.25
CA CYS A 83 -17.04 -36.85 -13.48
C CYS A 83 -18.23 -36.17 -12.81
N ARG A 84 -18.18 -36.05 -11.48
CA ARG A 84 -19.06 -35.13 -10.74
C ARG A 84 -18.54 -33.71 -10.99
N PRO A 85 -19.40 -32.74 -11.32
CA PRO A 85 -18.99 -31.35 -11.33
C PRO A 85 -18.60 -30.93 -9.91
N PHE A 86 -17.52 -30.18 -9.81
CA PHE A 86 -17.12 -29.45 -8.61
C PHE A 86 -18.33 -28.69 -8.04
N PRO A 87 -18.54 -28.67 -6.72
CA PRO A 87 -19.45 -27.69 -6.14
C PRO A 87 -18.91 -26.30 -6.48
N ASP A 88 -19.74 -25.51 -7.15
CA ASP A 88 -19.54 -24.09 -7.41
C ASP A 88 -19.53 -23.40 -6.03
N ASP A 89 -18.34 -23.22 -5.46
CA ASP A 89 -18.13 -22.43 -4.24
C ASP A 89 -18.20 -20.95 -4.60
N ARG A 90 -19.39 -20.52 -5.03
CA ARG A 90 -19.78 -19.13 -5.14
C ARG A 90 -20.64 -18.79 -3.94
N SER A 91 -20.01 -18.28 -2.88
CA SER A 91 -20.52 -17.15 -2.09
C SER A 91 -19.66 -16.93 -0.85
N ASN A 92 -18.55 -16.24 -1.03
CA ASN A 92 -18.13 -15.26 -0.04
C ASN A 92 -18.08 -13.90 -0.74
N SER A 93 -19.26 -13.40 -1.12
CA SER A 93 -19.41 -11.97 -1.30
C SER A 93 -19.23 -11.36 0.08
N VAL A 94 -18.17 -10.58 0.28
CA VAL A 94 -18.07 -9.66 1.43
C VAL A 94 -19.40 -8.91 1.48
N SER A 95 -20.17 -9.10 2.55
CA SER A 95 -21.49 -8.50 2.70
C SER A 95 -21.36 -6.99 2.57
N THR A 96 -21.91 -6.43 1.49
CA THR A 96 -22.08 -4.98 1.27
C THR A 96 -23.13 -4.38 2.22
N ASP A 97 -23.65 -5.15 3.17
CA ASP A 97 -24.83 -4.83 3.97
C ASP A 97 -24.47 -4.18 5.32
N LEU A 98 -23.18 -3.91 5.58
CA LEU A 98 -22.74 -3.28 6.81
C LEU A 98 -22.82 -1.75 6.68
N ARG A 99 -23.56 -1.12 7.58
CA ARG A 99 -23.66 0.34 7.71
C ARG A 99 -23.34 0.79 9.14
N PHE A 100 -22.82 2.00 9.27
CA PHE A 100 -22.68 2.66 10.56
C PHE A 100 -23.79 3.68 10.75
N VAL A 101 -24.43 3.67 11.91
CA VAL A 101 -25.39 4.67 12.34
C VAL A 101 -24.78 5.42 13.51
N VAL A 102 -24.46 6.69 13.31
CA VAL A 102 -23.80 7.53 14.31
C VAL A 102 -24.76 8.59 14.81
N ARG A 103 -25.09 8.52 16.10
CA ARG A 103 -25.97 9.49 16.76
C ARG A 103 -25.16 10.72 17.21
N PRO A 104 -25.75 11.91 17.19
CA PRO A 104 -25.03 13.14 17.53
C PRO A 104 -24.54 13.16 18.98
N GLY A 105 -23.44 13.87 19.20
CA GLY A 105 -22.84 14.09 20.53
C GLY A 105 -21.84 13.01 20.95
N GLY A 106 -21.55 12.96 22.25
CA GLY A 106 -20.43 12.20 22.81
C GLY A 106 -19.19 13.07 23.00
N ARG A 107 -18.13 12.45 23.51
CA ARG A 107 -16.79 13.05 23.65
C ARG A 107 -15.78 11.92 23.76
N LEU A 108 -14.60 12.11 23.18
CA LEU A 108 -13.58 11.06 23.18
C LEU A 108 -12.73 11.13 24.45
N GLN A 109 -12.73 10.05 25.23
CA GLN A 109 -11.96 9.93 26.47
C GLN A 109 -11.28 8.57 26.55
N GLY A 110 -10.12 8.55 27.19
CA GLY A 110 -9.44 7.30 27.56
C GLY A 110 -7.98 7.25 27.15
N ASP A 111 -7.44 6.05 27.25
CA ASP A 111 -6.05 5.69 26.95
C ASP A 111 -6.09 4.43 26.09
N ILE A 112 -5.80 4.58 24.79
CA ILE A 112 -6.00 3.53 23.80
C ILE A 112 -4.74 3.30 22.97
N ARG A 113 -4.64 2.11 22.38
CA ARG A 113 -3.69 1.79 21.32
C ARG A 113 -4.49 1.39 20.08
N VAL A 114 -4.27 2.08 18.97
CA VAL A 114 -4.85 1.70 17.67
C VAL A 114 -4.08 0.51 17.08
N PRO A 115 -4.63 -0.21 16.09
CA PRO A 115 -3.93 -1.33 15.46
C PRO A 115 -2.58 -0.94 14.86
N GLY A 116 -1.72 -1.94 14.65
CA GLY A 116 -0.39 -1.76 14.08
C GLY A 116 -0.39 -1.17 12.68
N ASP A 117 0.72 -0.54 12.31
CA ASP A 117 0.94 0.03 10.99
C ASP A 117 0.84 -1.05 9.90
N LYS A 118 -0.07 -0.82 8.94
CA LYS A 118 -0.30 -1.75 7.83
C LYS A 118 0.96 -1.96 6.98
N SER A 119 1.70 -0.89 6.69
CA SER A 119 2.87 -0.93 5.82
C SER A 119 4.02 -1.72 6.44
N ILE A 120 4.23 -1.57 7.76
CA ILE A 120 5.24 -2.30 8.54
C ILE A 120 4.81 -3.76 8.70
N SER A 121 3.53 -4.03 8.96
CA SER A 121 2.99 -5.40 9.05
C SER A 121 3.20 -6.21 7.78
N HIS A 122 2.97 -5.62 6.59
CA HIS A 122 3.30 -6.32 5.32
C HIS A 122 4.79 -6.66 5.21
N ARG A 123 5.66 -5.71 5.57
CA ARG A 123 7.11 -5.85 5.40
C ARG A 123 7.72 -6.78 6.43
N SER A 124 7.17 -6.88 7.64
CA SER A 124 7.64 -7.83 8.65
C SER A 124 7.44 -9.26 8.16
N ILE A 125 6.28 -9.57 7.56
CA ILE A 125 6.04 -10.86 6.91
C ILE A 125 6.99 -11.06 5.75
N MET A 126 7.08 -10.11 4.83
CA MET A 126 7.90 -10.24 3.62
C MET A 126 9.37 -10.49 3.93
N LEU A 127 9.97 -9.65 4.78
CA LEU A 127 11.40 -9.71 5.10
C LEU A 127 11.71 -10.83 6.08
N GLY A 128 10.86 -11.06 7.09
CA GLY A 128 11.00 -12.18 8.02
C GLY A 128 10.99 -13.52 7.31
N SER A 129 10.16 -13.66 6.27
CA SER A 129 10.05 -14.90 5.50
C SER A 129 11.33 -15.25 4.74
N ILE A 130 12.07 -14.26 4.24
CA ILE A 130 13.31 -14.47 3.46
C ILE A 130 14.58 -14.20 4.28
N ALA A 131 14.45 -14.02 5.59
CA ALA A 131 15.58 -13.85 6.50
C ALA A 131 16.16 -15.20 6.96
N GLU A 132 17.42 -15.18 7.41
CA GLU A 132 18.05 -16.29 8.13
C GLU A 132 17.63 -16.24 9.62
N GLY A 133 16.89 -17.24 10.09
CA GLY A 133 16.50 -17.39 11.50
C GLY A 133 15.00 -17.19 11.76
N ILE A 134 14.64 -16.96 13.03
CA ILE A 134 13.25 -16.77 13.47
C ILE A 134 13.01 -15.29 13.76
N THR A 135 11.99 -14.71 13.14
CA THR A 135 11.52 -13.34 13.40
C THR A 135 10.27 -13.38 14.27
N HIS A 136 10.29 -12.66 15.39
CA HIS A 136 9.11 -12.42 16.21
C HIS A 136 8.53 -11.04 15.87
N VAL A 137 7.22 -10.97 15.67
CA VAL A 137 6.51 -9.72 15.40
C VAL A 137 5.47 -9.51 16.49
N ASP A 138 5.52 -8.38 17.17
CA ASP A 138 4.52 -7.90 18.11
C ASP A 138 3.74 -6.72 17.49
N GLY A 139 2.46 -6.58 17.84
CA GLY A 139 1.62 -5.48 17.35
C GLY A 139 1.22 -5.59 15.87
N PHE A 140 1.33 -6.77 15.27
CA PHE A 140 0.93 -7.03 13.88
C PHE A 140 -0.53 -6.66 13.62
N LEU A 141 -0.80 -6.01 12.48
CA LEU A 141 -2.15 -5.72 12.03
C LEU A 141 -2.82 -6.98 11.46
N GLU A 142 -3.86 -7.47 12.12
CA GLU A 142 -4.69 -8.60 11.67
C GLU A 142 -5.77 -8.20 10.65
N GLY A 143 -5.44 -7.31 9.71
CA GLY A 143 -6.31 -6.90 8.61
C GLY A 143 -6.20 -7.84 7.41
N GLU A 144 -7.28 -7.97 6.62
CA GLU A 144 -7.33 -8.87 5.46
C GLU A 144 -6.17 -8.70 4.48
N ASP A 145 -5.72 -7.46 4.27
CA ASP A 145 -4.56 -7.16 3.43
C ASP A 145 -3.29 -7.85 3.93
N ALA A 146 -2.97 -7.71 5.22
CA ALA A 146 -1.77 -8.27 5.83
C ALA A 146 -1.88 -9.80 5.97
N LEU A 147 -3.08 -10.30 6.26
CA LEU A 147 -3.38 -11.74 6.26
C LEU A 147 -3.21 -12.34 4.86
N ALA A 148 -3.55 -11.63 3.78
CA ALA A 148 -3.30 -12.10 2.42
C ALA A 148 -1.80 -12.24 2.11
N THR A 149 -0.96 -11.30 2.59
CA THR A 149 0.50 -11.46 2.51
C THR A 149 0.97 -12.69 3.28
N LEU A 150 0.49 -12.88 4.50
CA LEU A 150 0.85 -14.01 5.35
C LEU A 150 0.47 -15.35 4.70
N ARG A 151 -0.76 -15.46 4.16
CA ARG A 151 -1.21 -16.64 3.41
C ARG A 151 -0.34 -16.90 2.18
N ALA A 152 0.08 -15.86 1.47
CA ALA A 152 0.96 -16.00 0.32
C ALA A 152 2.32 -16.61 0.68
N PHE A 153 2.95 -16.17 1.77
CA PHE A 153 4.23 -16.76 2.22
C PHE A 153 4.08 -18.17 2.78
N ARG A 154 2.99 -18.48 3.48
CA ARG A 154 2.65 -19.87 3.85
C ARG A 154 2.54 -20.77 2.63
N ALA A 155 1.85 -20.31 1.58
CA ALA A 155 1.71 -21.05 0.33
C ALA A 155 3.05 -21.27 -0.40
N MET A 156 4.06 -20.44 -0.11
CA MET A 156 5.43 -20.59 -0.60
C MET A 156 6.35 -21.34 0.37
N GLY A 157 5.79 -22.09 1.32
CA GLY A 157 6.52 -23.00 2.20
C GLY A 157 7.13 -22.38 3.45
N VAL A 158 6.78 -21.14 3.80
CA VAL A 158 7.24 -20.49 5.03
C VAL A 158 6.37 -20.91 6.20
N GLU A 159 6.97 -21.42 7.26
CA GLU A 159 6.26 -21.69 8.51
C GLU A 159 6.04 -20.38 9.27
N ILE A 160 4.77 -20.03 9.47
CA ILE A 160 4.34 -18.81 10.17
C ILE A 160 3.32 -19.22 11.22
N GLU A 161 3.60 -18.93 12.48
CA GLU A 161 2.69 -19.12 13.61
C GLU A 161 1.90 -17.82 13.88
N GLY A 162 0.65 -17.96 14.30
CA GLY A 162 -0.26 -16.82 14.51
C GLY A 162 -0.96 -16.33 13.22
N PRO A 163 -1.43 -15.07 13.18
CA PRO A 163 -1.36 -14.11 14.29
C PRO A 163 -2.21 -14.54 15.49
N ASP A 164 -1.76 -14.19 16.70
CA ASP A 164 -2.52 -14.29 17.95
C ASP A 164 -2.36 -12.99 18.73
N ALA A 165 -3.42 -12.17 18.75
CA ALA A 165 -3.43 -10.87 19.43
C ALA A 165 -2.24 -9.98 19.00
N GLY A 166 -2.01 -9.89 17.70
CA GLY A 166 -0.92 -9.14 17.08
C GLY A 166 0.46 -9.80 17.17
N ARG A 167 0.57 -11.03 17.68
CA ARG A 167 1.84 -11.77 17.71
C ARG A 167 1.97 -12.73 16.55
N VAL A 168 3.09 -12.68 15.84
CA VAL A 168 3.42 -13.58 14.72
C VAL A 168 4.85 -14.09 14.91
N VAL A 169 5.06 -15.38 14.67
CA VAL A 169 6.41 -15.98 14.61
C VAL A 169 6.67 -16.49 13.21
N ILE A 170 7.75 -16.04 12.58
CA ILE A 170 8.09 -16.36 11.20
C ILE A 170 9.39 -17.14 11.20
N HIS A 171 9.35 -18.38 10.72
CA HIS A 171 10.53 -19.21 10.52
C HIS A 171 11.09 -18.92 9.12
N GLY A 172 12.05 -17.98 9.06
CA GLY A 172 12.63 -17.51 7.82
C GLY A 172 13.36 -18.60 7.06
N VAL A 173 13.15 -18.65 5.74
CA VAL A 173 13.73 -19.67 4.86
C VAL A 173 14.98 -19.18 4.13
N GLY A 174 15.43 -17.95 4.42
CA GLY A 174 16.51 -17.29 3.70
C GLY A 174 16.12 -16.83 2.29
N MET A 175 17.01 -16.08 1.65
CA MET A 175 16.76 -15.40 0.36
C MET A 175 16.27 -16.35 -0.74
N HIS A 176 16.74 -17.60 -0.75
CA HIS A 176 16.46 -18.57 -1.82
C HIS A 176 15.66 -19.79 -1.33
N GLY A 177 15.02 -19.71 -0.16
CA GLY A 177 14.31 -20.85 0.43
C GLY A 177 12.83 -20.96 0.07
N LEU A 178 12.24 -19.94 -0.56
CA LEU A 178 10.84 -19.96 -0.98
C LEU A 178 10.58 -21.10 -1.97
N GLN A 179 9.40 -21.71 -1.87
CA GLN A 179 8.96 -22.81 -2.71
C GLN A 179 7.87 -22.35 -3.69
N PRO A 180 7.77 -22.98 -4.89
CA PRO A 180 6.67 -22.71 -5.80
C PRO A 180 5.32 -23.06 -5.16
N PRO A 181 4.33 -22.14 -5.18
CA PRO A 181 3.00 -22.44 -4.67
C PRO A 181 2.21 -23.32 -5.65
N ASP A 182 1.33 -24.18 -5.13
CA ASP A 182 0.49 -25.09 -5.93
C ASP A 182 -0.64 -24.38 -6.71
N ALA A 183 -0.95 -23.14 -6.34
CA ALA A 183 -2.03 -22.34 -6.91
C ALA A 183 -1.61 -20.86 -7.00
N PRO A 184 -2.32 -20.03 -7.80
CA PRO A 184 -2.12 -18.59 -7.80
C PRO A 184 -2.25 -18.00 -6.39
N LEU A 185 -1.38 -17.03 -6.08
CA LEU A 185 -1.41 -16.30 -4.81
C LEU A 185 -2.52 -15.25 -4.85
N ASP A 186 -3.58 -15.47 -4.08
CA ASP A 186 -4.67 -14.50 -3.92
C ASP A 186 -4.33 -13.44 -2.88
N LEU A 187 -4.22 -12.21 -3.36
CA LEU A 187 -3.85 -11.05 -2.55
C LEU A 187 -5.05 -10.19 -2.14
N GLY A 188 -6.28 -10.64 -2.43
CA GLY A 188 -7.51 -9.90 -2.13
C GLY A 188 -7.48 -8.50 -2.73
N ASN A 189 -7.68 -7.47 -1.90
CA ASN A 189 -7.63 -6.06 -2.30
C ASN A 189 -6.22 -5.43 -2.17
N SER A 190 -5.24 -6.19 -1.67
CA SER A 190 -3.98 -5.62 -1.20
C SER A 190 -3.04 -5.20 -2.34
N GLY A 191 -3.17 -3.94 -2.76
CA GLY A 191 -2.27 -3.33 -3.75
C GLY A 191 -0.81 -3.26 -3.28
N THR A 192 -0.58 -3.14 -1.97
CA THR A 192 0.77 -3.21 -1.39
C THR A 192 1.37 -4.58 -1.60
N SER A 193 0.64 -5.66 -1.26
CA SER A 193 1.11 -7.04 -1.44
C SER A 193 1.49 -7.30 -2.89
N MET A 194 0.58 -6.99 -3.83
CA MET A 194 0.79 -7.32 -5.25
C MET A 194 2.01 -6.61 -5.84
N ARG A 195 2.21 -5.33 -5.51
CA ARG A 195 3.33 -4.55 -6.06
C ARG A 195 4.67 -4.92 -5.44
N LEU A 196 4.73 -5.14 -4.13
CA LEU A 196 5.99 -5.52 -3.47
C LEU A 196 6.38 -6.97 -3.81
N LEU A 197 5.41 -7.89 -3.81
CA LEU A 197 5.64 -9.28 -4.23
C LEU A 197 6.02 -9.37 -5.70
N ALA A 198 5.52 -8.51 -6.59
CA ALA A 198 5.99 -8.49 -7.98
C ALA A 198 7.51 -8.27 -8.08
N GLY A 199 8.08 -7.40 -7.24
CA GLY A 199 9.52 -7.18 -7.18
C GLY A 199 10.29 -8.33 -6.52
N LEU A 200 9.82 -8.78 -5.35
CA LEU A 200 10.47 -9.86 -4.60
C LEU A 200 10.45 -11.19 -5.39
N LEU A 201 9.33 -11.50 -6.03
CA LEU A 201 9.14 -12.76 -6.76
C LEU A 201 9.77 -12.75 -8.15
N ALA A 202 10.03 -11.58 -8.74
CA ALA A 202 10.80 -11.48 -9.99
C ALA A 202 12.23 -12.02 -9.87
N GLY A 203 12.77 -12.10 -8.64
CA GLY A 203 14.09 -12.68 -8.37
C GLY A 203 14.07 -14.18 -8.04
N GLN A 204 12.90 -14.84 -8.06
CA GLN A 204 12.77 -16.25 -7.67
C GLN A 204 12.96 -17.20 -8.86
N GLY A 205 13.41 -18.42 -8.56
CA GLY A 205 13.70 -19.46 -9.56
C GLY A 205 12.48 -20.26 -10.03
N PHE A 206 11.26 -19.79 -9.78
CA PHE A 206 10.03 -20.51 -10.14
C PHE A 206 8.95 -19.57 -10.70
N GLU A 207 7.98 -20.15 -11.42
CA GLU A 207 6.82 -19.41 -11.95
C GLU A 207 5.78 -19.22 -10.85
N VAL A 208 5.16 -18.04 -10.80
CA VAL A 208 4.10 -17.71 -9.85
C VAL A 208 3.09 -16.75 -10.48
N THR A 209 1.82 -16.93 -10.16
CA THR A 209 0.74 -16.03 -10.58
C THR A 209 0.17 -15.29 -9.38
N LEU A 210 0.09 -13.96 -9.46
CA LEU A 210 -0.57 -13.11 -8.47
C LEU A 210 -1.96 -12.71 -8.97
N ILE A 211 -2.98 -12.92 -8.15
CA ILE A 211 -4.37 -12.53 -8.42
C ILE A 211 -4.90 -11.65 -7.30
N GLY A 212 -6.07 -11.06 -7.50
CA GLY A 212 -6.76 -10.26 -6.50
C GLY A 212 -8.25 -10.16 -6.82
N ASP A 213 -8.97 -9.48 -5.93
CA ASP A 213 -10.39 -9.23 -6.07
C ASP A 213 -10.71 -8.34 -7.30
N ASP A 214 -12.01 -8.09 -7.52
CA ASP A 214 -12.48 -7.24 -8.62
C ASP A 214 -11.90 -5.83 -8.57
N SER A 215 -11.67 -5.28 -7.38
CA SER A 215 -11.10 -3.93 -7.21
C SER A 215 -9.64 -3.91 -7.60
N LEU A 216 -8.82 -4.81 -7.04
CA LEU A 216 -7.39 -4.93 -7.31
C LEU A 216 -7.13 -5.29 -8.77
N SER A 217 -7.95 -6.15 -9.37
CA SER A 217 -7.84 -6.58 -10.77
C SER A 217 -8.06 -5.46 -11.79
N ARG A 218 -8.66 -4.33 -11.39
CA ARG A 218 -8.79 -3.12 -12.23
C ARG A 218 -7.63 -2.13 -12.06
N ARG A 219 -6.81 -2.27 -11.02
CA ARG A 219 -5.73 -1.31 -10.71
C ARG A 219 -4.55 -1.49 -11.66
N PRO A 220 -3.95 -0.40 -12.17
CA PRO A 220 -2.80 -0.49 -13.06
C PRO A 220 -1.56 -1.00 -12.31
N MET A 221 -0.85 -1.94 -12.95
CA MET A 221 0.39 -2.56 -12.46
C MET A 221 1.63 -2.17 -13.28
N LYS A 222 1.43 -1.45 -14.40
CA LYS A 222 2.52 -0.96 -15.26
C LYS A 222 3.61 -0.18 -14.54
N ARG A 223 3.23 0.61 -13.53
CA ARG A 223 4.17 1.39 -12.69
C ARG A 223 5.24 0.53 -12.00
N VAL A 224 4.98 -0.76 -11.78
CA VAL A 224 5.98 -1.71 -11.25
C VAL A 224 6.49 -2.68 -12.31
N THR A 225 5.64 -3.17 -13.22
CA THR A 225 6.07 -4.17 -14.21
C THR A 225 7.00 -3.59 -15.28
N GLU A 226 6.82 -2.33 -15.69
CA GLU A 226 7.69 -1.69 -16.68
C GLU A 226 9.13 -1.52 -16.16
N PRO A 227 9.40 -0.95 -14.97
CA PRO A 227 10.76 -0.88 -14.47
C PRO A 227 11.35 -2.25 -14.11
N LEU A 228 10.54 -3.22 -13.66
CA LEU A 228 11.01 -4.60 -13.47
C LEU A 228 11.47 -5.25 -14.79
N ALA A 229 10.79 -4.97 -15.90
CA ALA A 229 11.21 -5.44 -17.22
C ALA A 229 12.57 -4.85 -17.63
N LEU A 230 12.89 -3.62 -17.22
CA LEU A 230 14.22 -3.02 -17.42
C LEU A 230 15.33 -3.75 -16.63
N MET A 231 14.97 -4.35 -15.49
CA MET A 231 15.86 -5.23 -14.69
C MET A 231 16.01 -6.63 -15.32
N GLY A 232 15.24 -6.94 -16.37
CA GLY A 232 15.22 -8.26 -17.02
C GLY A 232 14.14 -9.21 -16.51
N ALA A 233 13.19 -8.75 -15.68
CA ALA A 233 12.09 -9.59 -15.22
C ALA A 233 11.10 -9.89 -16.36
N GLU A 234 10.55 -11.12 -16.38
CA GLU A 234 9.48 -11.51 -17.29
C GLU A 234 8.15 -11.59 -16.55
N ILE A 235 7.29 -10.59 -16.75
CA ILE A 235 5.98 -10.49 -16.09
C ILE A 235 4.89 -10.28 -17.14
N ASN A 236 4.04 -11.29 -17.32
CA ASN A 236 2.87 -11.20 -18.18
C ASN A 236 1.69 -10.62 -17.42
N THR A 237 0.96 -9.72 -18.08
CA THR A 237 -0.21 -9.02 -17.53
C THR A 237 -1.36 -9.08 -18.53
N THR A 238 -2.54 -8.60 -18.14
CA THR A 238 -3.61 -8.36 -19.11
C THR A 238 -3.19 -7.31 -20.16
N PRO A 239 -3.87 -7.20 -21.31
CA PRO A 239 -3.59 -6.13 -22.29
C PRO A 239 -3.68 -4.71 -21.71
N LYS A 240 -4.43 -4.52 -20.61
CA LYS A 240 -4.54 -3.23 -19.90
C LYS A 240 -3.38 -3.00 -18.91
N GLY A 241 -2.52 -3.99 -18.68
CA GLY A 241 -1.45 -3.92 -17.69
C GLY A 241 -1.96 -4.04 -16.25
N THR A 242 -2.95 -4.91 -16.03
CA THR A 242 -3.55 -5.20 -14.72
C THR A 242 -3.36 -6.69 -14.37
N ALA A 243 -3.74 -7.07 -13.15
CA ALA A 243 -3.75 -8.47 -12.72
C ALA A 243 -4.71 -9.32 -13.60
N PRO A 244 -4.48 -10.65 -13.72
CA PRO A 244 -3.43 -11.46 -13.07
C PRO A 244 -2.01 -11.10 -13.54
N LEU A 245 -1.03 -11.19 -12.63
CA LEU A 245 0.40 -11.03 -12.93
C LEU A 245 1.07 -12.40 -12.92
N MET A 246 1.49 -12.90 -14.08
CA MET A 246 2.22 -14.17 -14.19
C MET A 246 3.71 -13.87 -14.33
N ILE A 247 4.46 -14.15 -13.28
CA ILE A 247 5.89 -13.88 -13.15
C ILE A 247 6.64 -15.18 -13.48
N ARG A 248 7.50 -15.13 -14.49
CA ARG A 248 8.29 -16.28 -14.93
C ARG A 248 9.71 -16.23 -14.35
N PRO A 249 10.33 -17.40 -14.10
CA PRO A 249 11.73 -17.44 -13.71
C PRO A 249 12.61 -16.92 -14.84
N VAL A 250 13.67 -16.20 -14.47
CA VAL A 250 14.70 -15.69 -15.39
C VAL A 250 16.09 -16.07 -14.86
N ASP A 251 17.10 -16.09 -15.74
CA ASP A 251 18.48 -16.46 -15.36
C ASP A 251 19.08 -15.55 -14.27
N GLY A 252 18.61 -14.31 -14.20
CA GLY A 252 18.98 -13.35 -13.19
C GLY A 252 18.51 -11.93 -13.51
N LEU A 253 18.25 -11.14 -12.47
CA LEU A 253 17.95 -9.72 -12.60
C LEU A 253 19.25 -8.91 -12.67
N ARG A 254 19.18 -7.71 -13.26
CA ARG A 254 20.28 -6.74 -13.27
C ARG A 254 19.86 -5.47 -12.55
N GLY A 255 20.78 -4.93 -11.76
CA GLY A 255 20.59 -3.64 -11.12
C GLY A 255 20.44 -2.51 -12.15
N ILE A 256 19.60 -1.53 -11.83
CA ILE A 256 19.31 -0.37 -12.68
C ILE A 256 19.43 0.92 -11.87
N ASP A 257 19.62 2.05 -12.54
CA ASP A 257 19.41 3.38 -11.96
C ASP A 257 18.12 3.98 -12.52
N TYR A 258 17.08 4.00 -11.69
CA TYR A 258 15.72 4.33 -12.10
C TYR A 258 15.27 5.68 -11.52
N VAL A 259 15.05 6.65 -12.40
CA VAL A 259 14.42 7.93 -12.04
C VAL A 259 12.91 7.77 -12.10
N MET A 260 12.26 7.84 -10.94
CA MET A 260 10.84 7.56 -10.84
C MET A 260 10.00 8.74 -11.36
N PRO A 261 9.08 8.54 -12.33
CA PRO A 261 8.30 9.63 -12.89
C PRO A 261 7.33 10.31 -11.92
N VAL A 262 6.86 9.55 -10.91
CA VAL A 262 5.88 9.99 -9.92
C VAL A 262 6.31 9.43 -8.56
N ALA A 263 6.16 10.22 -7.50
CA ALA A 263 6.47 9.78 -6.14
C ALA A 263 5.61 8.56 -5.73
N SER A 264 6.22 7.38 -5.56
CA SER A 264 5.52 6.18 -5.11
C SER A 264 6.40 5.27 -4.26
N ALA A 265 6.10 5.18 -2.96
CA ALA A 265 6.78 4.28 -2.05
C ALA A 265 6.67 2.80 -2.48
N GLN A 266 5.57 2.40 -3.11
CA GLN A 266 5.37 1.02 -3.57
C GLN A 266 6.26 0.68 -4.77
N VAL A 267 6.45 1.60 -5.72
CA VAL A 267 7.37 1.41 -6.85
C VAL A 267 8.81 1.35 -6.34
N LYS A 268 9.21 2.28 -5.47
CA LYS A 268 10.52 2.24 -4.80
C LYS A 268 10.74 0.89 -4.10
N SER A 269 9.80 0.48 -3.24
CA SER A 269 9.89 -0.77 -2.48
C SER A 269 10.02 -1.99 -3.40
N CYS A 270 9.20 -2.05 -4.45
CA CYS A 270 9.25 -3.10 -5.45
C CYS A 270 10.64 -3.24 -6.08
N LEU A 271 11.25 -2.14 -6.51
CA LEU A 271 12.56 -2.17 -7.16
C LEU A 271 13.70 -2.47 -6.18
N LEU A 272 13.62 -1.96 -4.94
CA LEU A 272 14.59 -2.32 -3.90
C LEU A 272 14.50 -3.81 -3.54
N LEU A 273 13.30 -4.38 -3.43
CA LEU A 273 13.12 -5.82 -3.17
C LEU A 273 13.63 -6.69 -4.33
N ALA A 274 13.38 -6.30 -5.57
CA ALA A 274 13.96 -6.96 -6.74
C ALA A 274 15.50 -6.82 -6.76
N GLY A 275 16.00 -5.66 -6.34
CA GLY A 275 17.43 -5.36 -6.23
C GLY A 275 18.19 -6.25 -5.25
N LEU A 276 17.53 -6.85 -4.26
CA LEU A 276 18.17 -7.81 -3.36
C LEU A 276 18.69 -9.06 -4.12
N TYR A 277 18.01 -9.43 -5.22
CA TYR A 277 18.32 -10.58 -6.06
C TYR A 277 19.12 -10.23 -7.33
N ALA A 278 19.33 -8.93 -7.59
CA ALA A 278 19.92 -8.48 -8.85
C ALA A 278 21.45 -8.48 -8.86
N GLU A 279 22.06 -8.68 -10.03
CA GLU A 279 23.49 -8.44 -10.21
C GLU A 279 23.77 -6.93 -10.18
N GLY A 280 24.67 -6.51 -9.27
CA GLY A 280 25.11 -5.12 -9.16
C GLY A 280 24.30 -4.28 -8.18
N GLU A 281 24.16 -2.99 -8.48
CA GLU A 281 23.44 -2.02 -7.65
C GLU A 281 22.13 -1.61 -8.31
N THR A 282 21.07 -1.56 -7.52
CA THR A 282 19.79 -0.97 -7.91
C THR A 282 19.61 0.35 -7.18
N TRP A 283 19.41 1.43 -7.93
CA TRP A 283 19.16 2.77 -7.45
C TRP A 283 17.78 3.25 -7.90
N VAL A 284 17.06 3.91 -7.00
CA VAL A 284 15.78 4.56 -7.27
C VAL A 284 15.89 6.02 -6.85
N THR A 285 15.62 6.95 -7.78
CA THR A 285 15.59 8.39 -7.52
C THR A 285 14.14 8.85 -7.39
N GLU A 286 13.78 9.41 -6.24
CA GLU A 286 12.42 9.88 -5.96
C GLU A 286 12.24 11.36 -6.36
N PRO A 287 11.16 11.74 -7.06
CA PRO A 287 10.90 13.14 -7.41
C PRO A 287 10.41 13.97 -6.21
N ALA A 288 9.86 13.31 -5.20
CA ALA A 288 9.47 13.88 -3.90
C ALA A 288 9.62 12.79 -2.82
N PRO A 289 9.78 13.16 -1.53
CA PRO A 289 9.88 12.20 -0.44
C PRO A 289 8.67 11.26 -0.40
N THR A 290 8.93 9.96 -0.23
CA THR A 290 7.88 8.97 0.05
C THR A 290 8.23 8.15 1.28
N ARG A 291 7.27 7.37 1.78
CA ARG A 291 7.45 6.46 2.92
C ARG A 291 8.74 5.65 2.78
N ASP A 292 9.50 5.55 3.87
CA ASP A 292 10.82 4.91 3.92
C ASP A 292 10.84 3.60 4.74
N HIS A 293 9.67 3.01 5.00
CA HIS A 293 9.53 1.77 5.79
C HIS A 293 10.33 0.59 5.21
N THR A 294 10.47 0.49 3.88
CA THR A 294 11.26 -0.59 3.27
C THR A 294 12.73 -0.42 3.61
N GLU A 295 13.25 0.79 3.48
CA GLU A 295 14.63 1.12 3.77
C GLU A 295 14.97 0.88 5.24
N ARG A 296 14.14 1.38 6.15
CA ARG A 296 14.31 1.19 7.61
C ARG A 296 14.28 -0.28 7.98
N MET A 297 13.31 -1.04 7.48
CA MET A 297 13.19 -2.44 7.81
C MET A 297 14.32 -3.27 7.18
N LEU A 298 14.72 -3.00 5.94
CA LEU A 298 15.91 -3.65 5.35
C LEU A 298 17.15 -3.46 6.22
N GLN A 299 17.39 -2.23 6.70
CA GLN A 299 18.48 -1.95 7.65
C GLN A 299 18.31 -2.70 8.98
N GLY A 300 17.08 -2.77 9.51
CA GLY A 300 16.76 -3.53 10.72
C GLY A 300 17.01 -5.04 10.60
N PHE A 301 16.82 -5.60 9.41
CA PHE A 301 17.18 -6.98 9.05
C PHE A 301 18.67 -7.13 8.65
N GLY A 302 19.49 -6.09 8.85
CA GLY A 302 20.93 -6.14 8.60
C GLY A 302 21.35 -5.97 7.14
N TYR A 303 20.44 -5.55 6.25
CA TYR A 303 20.76 -5.28 4.84
C TYR A 303 21.22 -3.84 4.64
N GLU A 304 22.31 -3.64 3.91
CA GLU A 304 22.83 -2.31 3.61
C GLU A 304 21.92 -1.58 2.61
N VAL A 305 21.39 -0.42 3.02
CA VAL A 305 20.66 0.50 2.16
C VAL A 305 21.49 1.76 1.96
N MET A 306 21.84 2.02 0.70
CA MET A 306 22.60 3.19 0.28
C MET A 306 21.65 4.38 0.09
N ILE A 307 22.06 5.55 0.59
CA ILE A 307 21.24 6.77 0.56
C ILE A 307 22.08 7.94 0.05
N GLU A 308 21.64 8.55 -1.06
CA GLU A 308 22.32 9.71 -1.67
C GLU A 308 21.31 10.78 -2.09
N GLY A 309 21.06 11.76 -1.21
CA GLY A 309 20.05 12.79 -1.46
C GLY A 309 18.65 12.16 -1.70
N PRO A 310 18.02 12.36 -2.87
CA PRO A 310 16.74 11.72 -3.22
C PRO A 310 16.88 10.26 -3.69
N ARG A 311 18.10 9.71 -3.76
CA ARG A 311 18.37 8.34 -4.23
C ARG A 311 18.35 7.36 -3.06
N ARG A 312 17.75 6.20 -3.29
CA ARG A 312 17.78 5.02 -2.40
C ARG A 312 18.30 3.84 -3.21
N GLY A 313 19.21 3.05 -2.65
CA GLY A 313 19.78 1.93 -3.38
C GLY A 313 20.13 0.74 -2.51
N VAL A 314 20.21 -0.41 -3.17
CA VAL A 314 20.67 -1.67 -2.58
C VAL A 314 21.66 -2.33 -3.52
N ARG A 315 22.60 -3.09 -2.96
CA ARG A 315 23.47 -3.98 -3.72
C ARG A 315 22.95 -5.40 -3.59
N GLY A 316 22.77 -6.11 -4.69
CA GLY A 316 22.23 -7.48 -4.65
C GLY A 316 23.24 -8.52 -4.16
N GLY A 317 22.70 -9.70 -3.81
CA GLY A 317 23.49 -10.82 -3.28
C GLY A 317 23.82 -10.72 -1.79
N GLY A 318 23.18 -9.80 -1.06
CA GLY A 318 23.26 -9.72 0.40
C GLY A 318 22.40 -10.79 1.09
N LYS A 319 22.26 -10.66 2.41
CA LYS A 319 21.41 -11.53 3.22
C LYS A 319 20.66 -10.73 4.27
N LEU A 320 19.51 -11.25 4.67
CA LEU A 320 18.69 -10.71 5.76
C LEU A 320 18.87 -11.61 6.98
N VAL A 321 19.00 -11.01 8.16
CA VAL A 321 19.10 -11.71 9.44
C VAL A 321 17.83 -11.45 10.23
N ALA A 322 17.21 -12.51 10.72
CA ALA A 322 15.98 -12.40 11.48
C ALA A 322 16.18 -11.59 12.77
N CYS A 323 15.15 -10.85 13.14
CA CYS A 323 15.13 -9.98 14.31
C CYS A 323 13.72 -9.89 14.92
N ASP A 324 13.63 -9.31 16.11
CA ASP A 324 12.37 -8.99 16.76
C ASP A 324 11.84 -7.64 16.24
N ILE A 325 10.55 -7.57 15.95
CA ILE A 325 9.87 -6.40 15.39
C ILE A 325 8.69 -6.05 16.27
N ASP A 326 8.71 -4.89 16.90
CA ASP A 326 7.53 -4.29 17.54
C ASP A 326 6.94 -3.27 16.56
N VAL A 327 5.74 -3.59 16.05
CA VAL A 327 5.03 -2.80 15.05
C VAL A 327 4.36 -1.58 15.72
N PRO A 328 4.75 -0.35 15.34
CA PRO A 328 4.11 0.87 15.83
C PRO A 328 2.62 0.89 15.54
N ALA A 329 1.84 1.56 16.39
CA ALA A 329 0.43 1.82 16.11
C ALA A 329 0.30 2.75 14.89
N ASP A 330 -0.62 2.44 13.98
CA ASP A 330 -0.75 3.13 12.70
C ASP A 330 -1.22 4.57 12.88
N ILE A 331 -0.43 5.53 12.41
CA ILE A 331 -0.82 6.93 12.43
C ILE A 331 -2.02 7.22 11.53
N SER A 332 -2.24 6.44 10.46
CA SER A 332 -3.45 6.52 9.65
C SER A 332 -4.70 6.17 10.45
N SER A 333 -4.61 5.18 11.32
CA SER A 333 -5.69 4.77 12.23
C SER A 333 -5.85 5.77 13.38
N ALA A 334 -4.73 6.26 13.92
CA ALA A 334 -4.71 7.29 14.96
C ALA A 334 -5.34 8.60 14.49
N ALA A 335 -5.21 8.95 13.19
CA ALA A 335 -5.72 10.19 12.61
C ALA A 335 -7.22 10.41 12.87
N PHE A 336 -8.04 9.36 12.80
CA PHE A 336 -9.49 9.47 13.08
C PHE A 336 -9.75 9.92 14.52
N PHE A 337 -9.01 9.36 15.47
CA PHE A 337 -9.14 9.69 16.89
C PHE A 337 -8.49 11.05 17.23
N LEU A 338 -7.37 11.39 16.58
CA LEU A 338 -6.76 12.72 16.67
C LEU A 338 -7.75 13.81 16.23
N VAL A 339 -8.40 13.62 15.08
CA VAL A 339 -9.43 14.53 14.58
C VAL A 339 -10.64 14.55 15.52
N GLY A 340 -11.20 13.38 15.84
CA GLY A 340 -12.40 13.26 16.67
C GLY A 340 -12.25 13.94 18.04
N ALA A 341 -11.09 13.78 18.69
CA ALA A 341 -10.80 14.42 19.97
C ALA A 341 -10.52 15.92 19.82
N SER A 342 -9.87 16.34 18.73
CA SER A 342 -9.59 17.77 18.47
C SER A 342 -10.88 18.57 18.27
N ILE A 343 -11.86 18.01 17.55
CA ILE A 343 -13.09 18.73 17.18
C ILE A 343 -14.17 18.72 18.26
N THR A 344 -14.09 17.84 19.26
CA THR A 344 -15.21 17.57 20.18
C THR A 344 -14.93 18.09 21.58
N GLU A 345 -15.71 19.09 22.02
CA GLU A 345 -15.54 19.74 23.32
C GLU A 345 -15.51 18.73 24.49
N GLY A 346 -14.55 18.91 25.39
CA GLY A 346 -14.39 18.06 26.58
C GLY A 346 -13.71 16.70 26.32
N SER A 347 -13.18 16.50 25.11
CA SER A 347 -12.35 15.32 24.79
C SER A 347 -10.93 15.46 25.32
N ASP A 348 -10.39 14.34 25.81
CA ASP A 348 -9.03 14.18 26.29
C ASP A 348 -8.64 12.70 26.13
N LEU A 349 -7.85 12.42 25.10
CA LEU A 349 -7.53 11.06 24.66
C LEU A 349 -6.02 10.88 24.57
N ILE A 350 -5.53 9.75 25.07
CA ILE A 350 -4.14 9.33 24.90
C ILE A 350 -4.11 8.18 23.88
N LEU A 351 -3.32 8.36 22.82
CA LEU A 351 -3.01 7.35 21.81
C LEU A 351 -1.59 6.85 22.06
N ARG A 352 -1.47 5.59 22.47
CA ARG A 352 -0.18 4.99 22.83
C ARG A 352 0.56 4.49 21.61
N HIS A 353 1.88 4.66 21.65
CA HIS A 353 2.82 4.00 20.75
C HIS A 353 2.53 4.23 19.25
N VAL A 354 2.12 5.45 18.90
CA VAL A 354 1.86 5.86 17.52
C VAL A 354 3.17 6.00 16.76
N GLY A 355 3.22 5.48 15.54
CA GLY A 355 4.35 5.67 14.63
C GLY A 355 4.51 7.14 14.26
N MET A 356 5.70 7.68 14.51
CA MET A 356 6.07 9.10 14.29
C MET A 356 7.07 9.25 13.14
N ASN A 357 6.97 8.37 12.14
CA ASN A 357 7.85 8.44 10.98
C ASN A 357 7.64 9.79 10.26
N PRO A 358 8.69 10.60 10.03
CA PRO A 358 8.55 11.92 9.40
C PRO A 358 7.95 11.89 7.98
N THR A 359 7.91 10.71 7.35
CA THR A 359 7.25 10.51 6.05
C THR A 359 5.74 10.26 6.17
N ARG A 360 5.19 10.29 7.39
CA ARG A 360 3.81 9.91 7.75
C ARG A 360 3.14 10.83 8.76
N ASP A 361 3.88 11.72 9.43
CA ASP A 361 3.38 12.57 10.51
C ASP A 361 2.69 13.86 10.04
N GLY A 362 2.47 14.01 8.72
CA GLY A 362 1.86 15.19 8.12
C GLY A 362 0.51 15.57 8.74
N VAL A 363 -0.30 14.59 9.16
CA VAL A 363 -1.58 14.84 9.86
C VAL A 363 -1.39 15.59 11.18
N ILE A 364 -0.33 15.30 11.92
CA ILE A 364 -0.02 15.98 13.19
C ILE A 364 0.45 17.41 12.89
N ASN A 365 1.28 17.59 11.87
CA ASN A 365 1.77 18.90 11.45
C ASN A 365 0.61 19.80 11.00
N ILE A 366 -0.30 19.26 10.17
CA ILE A 366 -1.48 19.97 9.69
C ILE A 366 -2.42 20.32 10.84
N LEU A 367 -2.77 19.36 11.71
CA LEU A 367 -3.65 19.62 12.86
C LEU A 367 -3.07 20.68 13.80
N ARG A 368 -1.77 20.66 14.07
CA ARG A 368 -1.10 21.70 14.86
C ARG A 368 -1.16 23.08 14.20
N GLN A 369 -0.98 23.15 12.88
CA GLN A 369 -1.15 24.41 12.13
C GLN A 369 -2.60 24.92 12.17
N MET A 370 -3.58 24.02 12.20
CA MET A 370 -4.99 24.36 12.44
C MET A 370 -5.28 24.80 13.89
N GLY A 371 -4.35 24.60 14.82
CA GLY A 371 -4.51 24.98 16.24
C GLY A 371 -4.88 23.85 17.19
N ALA A 372 -4.76 22.58 16.77
CA ALA A 372 -5.04 21.44 17.63
C ALA A 372 -4.07 21.34 18.82
N ASP A 373 -4.59 20.92 19.97
CA ASP A 373 -3.81 20.65 21.18
C ASP A 373 -3.36 19.18 21.20
N ILE A 374 -2.16 18.95 20.65
CA ILE A 374 -1.52 17.63 20.55
C ILE A 374 -0.15 17.66 21.24
N GLU A 375 -0.07 17.02 22.40
CA GLU A 375 1.15 16.80 23.16
C GLU A 375 1.79 15.47 22.75
N VAL A 376 3.11 15.48 22.52
CA VAL A 376 3.92 14.30 22.19
C VAL A 376 4.78 13.96 23.40
N SER A 377 4.78 12.70 23.81
CA SER A 377 5.55 12.21 24.95
C SER A 377 6.09 10.80 24.69
N ASN A 378 7.01 10.32 25.54
CA ASN A 378 7.59 8.97 25.45
C ASN A 378 8.21 8.65 24.08
N GLU A 379 8.85 9.64 23.45
CA GLU A 379 9.55 9.50 22.17
C GLU A 379 10.69 8.49 22.27
N ARG A 380 10.69 7.51 21.37
CA ARG A 380 11.71 6.45 21.30
C ARG A 380 11.79 5.88 19.89
N VAL A 381 12.79 5.05 19.64
CA VAL A 381 12.96 4.31 18.38
C VAL A 381 12.80 2.83 18.65
N VAL A 382 11.97 2.17 17.83
CA VAL A 382 11.68 0.74 17.92
C VAL A 382 11.81 0.15 16.51
N GLY A 383 12.68 -0.84 16.32
CA GLY A 383 12.90 -1.45 15.01
C GLY A 383 13.34 -0.46 13.90
N GLY A 384 13.97 0.66 14.29
CA GLY A 384 14.34 1.74 13.36
C GLY A 384 13.22 2.74 13.05
N GLU A 385 12.01 2.52 13.58
CA GLU A 385 10.87 3.42 13.46
C GLU A 385 10.72 4.31 14.71
N PRO A 386 10.58 5.64 14.56
CA PRO A 386 10.27 6.51 15.68
C PRO A 386 8.83 6.31 16.12
N VAL A 387 8.60 6.29 17.44
CA VAL A 387 7.27 6.12 18.06
C VAL A 387 7.11 7.06 19.25
N ALA A 388 5.88 7.46 19.53
CA ALA A 388 5.54 8.29 20.67
C ALA A 388 4.12 8.03 21.19
N ASP A 389 3.82 8.52 22.38
CA ASP A 389 2.44 8.62 22.88
C ASP A 389 1.91 10.02 22.58
N LEU A 390 0.70 10.11 22.05
CA LEU A 390 0.03 11.35 21.68
C LEU A 390 -1.13 11.62 22.63
N ARG A 391 -1.10 12.73 23.35
CA ARG A 391 -2.28 13.21 24.08
C ARG A 391 -2.94 14.31 23.26
N VAL A 392 -4.21 14.12 22.93
CA VAL A 392 -5.00 15.08 22.15
C VAL A 392 -6.18 15.56 22.98
N ARG A 393 -6.35 16.88 23.03
CA ARG A 393 -7.45 17.55 23.73
C ARG A 393 -8.23 18.42 22.75
N SER A 394 -9.49 18.66 23.09
CA SER A 394 -10.35 19.54 22.29
C SER A 394 -9.79 20.96 22.20
N ALA A 395 -9.70 21.51 21.00
CA ALA A 395 -9.22 22.88 20.77
C ALA A 395 -9.97 23.53 19.59
N PRO A 396 -10.21 24.85 19.61
CA PRO A 396 -10.79 25.55 18.47
C PRO A 396 -9.83 25.51 17.29
N LEU A 397 -10.27 24.89 16.19
CA LEU A 397 -9.50 24.80 14.95
C LEU A 397 -9.78 25.99 14.04
N ARG A 398 -8.80 26.35 13.22
CA ARG A 398 -8.90 27.38 12.17
C ARG A 398 -8.59 26.79 10.81
N GLY A 399 -9.28 27.29 9.80
CA GLY A 399 -9.01 26.94 8.42
C GLY A 399 -7.64 27.47 7.97
N ILE A 400 -6.96 26.68 7.15
CA ILE A 400 -5.61 26.98 6.66
C ILE A 400 -5.48 26.67 5.17
N ARG A 401 -4.48 27.29 4.52
CA ARG A 401 -3.98 26.78 3.24
C ARG A 401 -2.97 25.69 3.56
N ILE A 402 -3.31 24.44 3.28
CA ILE A 402 -2.48 23.29 3.63
C ILE A 402 -1.17 23.36 2.81
N PRO A 403 0.01 23.34 3.45
CA PRO A 403 1.28 23.38 2.71
C PRO A 403 1.45 22.14 1.82
N GLU A 404 1.85 22.33 0.56
CA GLU A 404 1.97 21.25 -0.42
C GLU A 404 3.03 20.20 -0.04
N ASP A 405 4.05 20.58 0.72
CA ASP A 405 5.07 19.66 1.23
C ASP A 405 4.52 18.68 2.27
N GLN A 406 3.38 18.98 2.89
CA GLN A 406 2.69 18.07 3.82
C GLN A 406 1.76 17.09 3.11
N VAL A 407 1.38 17.35 1.85
CA VAL A 407 0.44 16.52 1.09
C VAL A 407 0.92 15.08 0.91
N PRO A 408 2.19 14.82 0.53
CA PRO A 408 2.70 13.45 0.44
C PRO A 408 2.75 12.74 1.80
N LEU A 409 2.90 13.49 2.90
CA LEU A 409 3.07 12.98 4.26
C LEU A 409 1.73 12.63 4.93
N ALA A 410 0.63 13.23 4.46
CA ALA A 410 -0.73 13.06 4.99
C ALA A 410 -1.75 12.57 3.95
N ILE A 411 -1.28 12.03 2.81
CA ILE A 411 -2.13 11.73 1.64
C ILE A 411 -3.30 10.81 1.98
N ASP A 412 -3.13 9.97 2.99
CA ASP A 412 -4.10 8.96 3.40
C ASP A 412 -5.02 9.49 4.53
N GLU A 413 -4.65 10.59 5.18
CA GLU A 413 -5.33 11.19 6.33
C GLU A 413 -6.28 12.33 5.92
N PHE A 414 -6.25 12.76 4.66
CA PHE A 414 -7.11 13.84 4.16
C PHE A 414 -8.61 13.65 4.39
N PRO A 415 -9.22 12.45 4.24
CA PRO A 415 -10.61 12.25 4.62
C PRO A 415 -10.91 12.69 6.07
N ALA A 416 -10.05 12.34 7.03
CA ALA A 416 -10.19 12.78 8.41
C ALA A 416 -9.92 14.30 8.57
N LEU A 417 -8.90 14.83 7.90
CA LEU A 417 -8.60 16.26 7.91
C LEU A 417 -9.71 17.12 7.31
N PHE A 418 -10.47 16.61 6.33
CA PHE A 418 -11.62 17.31 5.77
C PHE A 418 -12.76 17.44 6.78
N VAL A 419 -12.93 16.47 7.68
CA VAL A 419 -13.85 16.57 8.81
C VAL A 419 -13.34 17.59 9.84
N ALA A 420 -12.04 17.64 10.09
CA ALA A 420 -11.44 18.70 10.91
C ALA A 420 -11.68 20.09 10.30
N ALA A 421 -11.48 20.23 8.99
CA ALA A 421 -11.72 21.47 8.24
C ALA A 421 -13.20 21.89 8.25
N ALA A 422 -14.12 20.94 8.14
CA ALA A 422 -15.56 21.20 8.26
C ALA A 422 -15.93 21.79 9.63
N CYS A 423 -15.20 21.43 10.70
CA CYS A 423 -15.42 21.93 12.05
C CYS A 423 -14.62 23.20 12.39
N ALA A 424 -13.73 23.65 11.50
CA ALA A 424 -12.80 24.76 11.76
C ALA A 424 -13.44 26.13 11.52
N GLU A 425 -12.90 27.18 12.14
CA GLU A 425 -13.26 28.56 11.83
C GLU A 425 -12.58 29.00 10.52
N GLY A 426 -13.37 29.36 9.50
CA GLY A 426 -12.87 29.89 8.23
C GLY A 426 -12.69 28.86 7.11
N GLU A 427 -11.94 29.24 6.09
CA GLU A 427 -11.70 28.46 4.87
C GLU A 427 -10.45 27.58 5.02
N THR A 428 -10.54 26.31 4.64
CA THR A 428 -9.39 25.42 4.44
C THR A 428 -9.23 25.10 2.96
N VAL A 429 -8.00 25.19 2.44
CA VAL A 429 -7.70 24.93 1.03
C VAL A 429 -6.61 23.86 0.92
N LEU A 430 -6.87 22.82 0.14
CA LEU A 430 -5.91 21.81 -0.29
C LEU A 430 -5.62 21.96 -1.79
N THR A 431 -4.35 21.96 -2.18
CA THR A 431 -3.85 21.89 -3.57
C THR A 431 -2.78 20.80 -3.70
N GLY A 432 -2.43 20.41 -4.94
CA GLY A 432 -1.36 19.43 -5.21
C GLY A 432 -1.63 17.99 -4.74
N ALA A 433 -2.91 17.60 -4.65
CA ALA A 433 -3.37 16.33 -4.12
C ALA A 433 -4.11 15.47 -5.16
N GLU A 434 -3.74 15.54 -6.44
CA GLU A 434 -4.38 14.77 -7.55
C GLU A 434 -4.40 13.26 -7.28
N GLU A 435 -3.38 12.76 -6.57
CA GLU A 435 -3.24 11.34 -6.21
C GLU A 435 -4.39 10.82 -5.32
N LEU A 436 -5.14 11.70 -4.64
CA LEU A 436 -6.36 11.32 -3.90
C LEU A 436 -7.49 10.84 -4.82
N ARG A 437 -7.50 11.25 -6.09
CA ARG A 437 -8.57 10.90 -7.04
C ARG A 437 -8.46 9.48 -7.58
N VAL A 438 -7.31 8.84 -7.40
CA VAL A 438 -6.97 7.52 -7.99
C VAL A 438 -6.65 6.47 -6.91
N LYS A 439 -7.20 6.63 -5.71
CA LYS A 439 -7.09 5.67 -4.60
C LYS A 439 -8.13 4.55 -4.74
N GLU A 440 -8.65 4.04 -3.63
CA GLU A 440 -9.75 3.06 -3.62
C GLU A 440 -11.02 3.65 -4.24
N SER A 441 -11.20 4.96 -4.05
CA SER A 441 -12.23 5.82 -4.63
C SER A 441 -11.60 7.14 -5.11
N ASP A 442 -12.40 8.01 -5.76
CA ASP A 442 -12.06 9.43 -5.87
C ASP A 442 -12.36 10.10 -4.53
N ARG A 443 -11.40 10.05 -3.60
CA ARG A 443 -11.59 10.51 -2.22
C ARG A 443 -11.95 11.99 -2.12
N ILE A 444 -11.47 12.81 -3.06
CA ILE A 444 -11.83 14.24 -3.09
C ILE A 444 -13.32 14.39 -3.38
N GLN A 445 -13.79 13.74 -4.44
CA GLN A 445 -15.18 13.87 -4.87
C GLN A 445 -16.14 13.28 -3.84
N VAL A 446 -15.87 12.06 -3.36
CA VAL A 446 -16.75 11.37 -2.41
C VAL A 446 -16.83 12.12 -1.07
N MET A 447 -15.71 12.64 -0.56
CA MET A 447 -15.74 13.47 0.65
C MET A 447 -16.50 14.77 0.43
N ALA A 448 -16.34 15.43 -0.73
CA ALA A 448 -17.09 16.64 -1.04
C ALA A 448 -18.60 16.39 -1.08
N ASP A 449 -19.03 15.29 -1.70
CA ASP A 449 -20.44 14.92 -1.81
C ASP A 449 -21.03 14.56 -0.45
N GLY A 450 -20.31 13.79 0.37
CA GLY A 450 -20.74 13.46 1.73
C GLY A 450 -20.81 14.70 2.64
N LEU A 451 -19.82 15.60 2.58
CA LEU A 451 -19.85 16.86 3.33
C LEU A 451 -21.03 17.75 2.92
N LYS A 452 -21.31 17.87 1.63
CA LYS A 452 -22.49 18.60 1.12
C LYS A 452 -23.80 17.97 1.57
N ALA A 453 -23.88 16.64 1.58
CA ALA A 453 -25.06 15.91 2.06
C ALA A 453 -25.34 16.20 3.55
N LEU A 454 -24.29 16.49 4.33
CA LEU A 454 -24.35 16.93 5.72
C LEU A 454 -24.45 18.45 5.88
N GLY A 455 -24.64 19.22 4.80
CA GLY A 455 -24.83 20.67 4.84
C GLY A 455 -23.55 21.50 4.94
N VAL A 456 -22.37 20.90 4.80
CA VAL A 456 -21.08 21.59 4.79
C VAL A 456 -20.71 22.03 3.37
N GLN A 457 -20.20 23.25 3.22
CA GLN A 457 -19.74 23.77 1.94
C GLN A 457 -18.35 23.20 1.61
N ALA A 458 -18.29 22.35 0.58
CA ALA A 458 -17.06 21.73 0.11
C ALA A 458 -16.99 21.79 -1.42
N GLU A 459 -16.00 22.47 -1.98
CA GLU A 459 -15.84 22.64 -3.43
C GLU A 459 -14.61 21.86 -3.92
N PRO A 460 -14.79 20.71 -4.59
CA PRO A 460 -13.66 19.94 -5.12
C PRO A 460 -13.02 20.68 -6.30
N THR A 461 -11.69 20.73 -6.32
CA THR A 461 -10.87 21.25 -7.43
C THR A 461 -10.12 20.10 -8.11
N PRO A 462 -9.60 20.25 -9.34
CA PRO A 462 -8.89 19.16 -10.02
C PRO A 462 -7.77 18.51 -9.18
N ASP A 463 -7.07 19.31 -8.37
CA ASP A 463 -5.91 18.93 -7.56
C ASP A 463 -6.17 19.02 -6.05
N GLY A 464 -7.42 19.15 -5.59
CA GLY A 464 -7.70 19.34 -4.17
C GLY A 464 -9.15 19.68 -3.85
N ILE A 465 -9.36 20.47 -2.80
CA ILE A 465 -10.68 20.84 -2.31
C ILE A 465 -10.60 22.13 -1.47
N VAL A 466 -11.64 22.94 -1.55
CA VAL A 466 -11.88 24.09 -0.67
C VAL A 466 -13.04 23.74 0.28
N ILE A 467 -12.83 23.86 1.58
CA ILE A 467 -13.84 23.56 2.60
C ILE A 467 -14.06 24.79 3.47
N GLN A 468 -15.30 25.26 3.51
CA GLN A 468 -15.71 26.35 4.39
C GLN A 468 -16.32 25.74 5.66
N GLY A 469 -15.64 25.92 6.79
CA GLY A 469 -16.09 25.34 8.06
C GLY A 469 -17.42 25.94 8.55
N GLY A 470 -18.21 25.10 9.22
CA GLY A 470 -19.58 25.40 9.62
C GLY A 470 -20.27 24.27 10.40
N PRO A 471 -21.57 24.40 10.70
CA PRO A 471 -22.31 23.35 11.39
C PRO A 471 -22.46 22.10 10.51
N ILE A 472 -22.33 20.92 11.13
CA ILE A 472 -22.56 19.63 10.47
C ILE A 472 -24.00 19.19 10.77
N GLY A 473 -24.76 18.92 9.71
CA GLY A 473 -26.11 18.36 9.75
C GLY A 473 -26.14 16.87 10.09
N GLY A 474 -27.33 16.27 10.03
CA GLY A 474 -27.49 14.83 9.88
C GLY A 474 -27.74 14.46 8.41
N GLY A 475 -27.73 13.18 8.08
CA GLY A 475 -27.99 12.72 6.72
C GLY A 475 -27.46 11.33 6.44
N ARG A 476 -27.44 10.98 5.15
CA ARG A 476 -26.90 9.72 4.66
C ARG A 476 -25.68 9.98 3.78
N VAL A 477 -24.62 9.20 3.99
CA VAL A 477 -23.38 9.25 3.22
C VAL A 477 -23.03 7.85 2.72
N ASP A 478 -22.62 7.76 1.46
CA ASP A 478 -22.07 6.53 0.89
C ASP A 478 -20.54 6.58 0.98
N SER A 479 -19.92 5.54 1.54
CA SER A 479 -18.46 5.45 1.60
C SER A 479 -17.84 4.97 0.29
N HIS A 480 -18.63 4.46 -0.65
CA HIS A 480 -18.16 3.89 -1.92
C HIS A 480 -17.09 2.80 -1.73
N GLY A 481 -17.23 2.02 -0.65
CA GLY A 481 -16.30 0.97 -0.27
C GLY A 481 -14.94 1.48 0.24
N ASP A 482 -14.78 2.80 0.47
CA ASP A 482 -13.54 3.38 1.00
C ASP A 482 -13.62 3.50 2.52
N HIS A 483 -12.88 2.63 3.20
CA HIS A 483 -12.84 2.56 4.67
C HIS A 483 -12.50 3.89 5.34
N ARG A 484 -11.68 4.73 4.69
CA ARG A 484 -11.25 6.01 5.27
C ARG A 484 -12.37 7.04 5.25
N ILE A 485 -13.21 6.98 4.23
CA ILE A 485 -14.41 7.81 4.11
C ILE A 485 -15.41 7.42 5.18
N ALA A 486 -15.65 6.11 5.36
CA ALA A 486 -16.54 5.61 6.39
C ALA A 486 -16.11 6.05 7.80
N MET A 487 -14.83 5.84 8.16
CA MET A 487 -14.30 6.24 9.48
C MET A 487 -14.25 7.76 9.67
N ALA A 488 -13.98 8.55 8.61
CA ALA A 488 -14.00 10.00 8.69
C ALA A 488 -15.41 10.52 9.01
N PHE A 489 -16.42 10.08 8.27
CA PHE A 489 -17.81 10.49 8.54
C PHE A 489 -18.33 9.95 9.86
N ALA A 490 -17.82 8.82 10.36
CA ALA A 490 -18.14 8.37 11.70
C ALA A 490 -17.69 9.38 12.76
N MET A 491 -16.47 9.93 12.63
CA MET A 491 -15.97 10.97 13.53
C MET A 491 -16.72 12.31 13.37
N ALA A 492 -17.26 12.62 12.18
CA ALA A 492 -18.10 13.79 11.96
C ALA A 492 -19.37 13.78 12.84
N GLY A 493 -19.87 12.59 13.21
CA GLY A 493 -21.02 12.41 14.09
C GLY A 493 -20.86 13.04 15.48
N LEU A 494 -19.63 13.21 15.98
CA LEU A 494 -19.37 13.88 17.26
C LEU A 494 -19.79 15.36 17.25
N ARG A 495 -19.82 15.99 16.07
CA ARG A 495 -20.17 17.40 15.87
C ARG A 495 -21.42 17.61 15.01
N ALA A 496 -22.07 16.53 14.62
CA ALA A 496 -23.32 16.56 13.88
C ALA A 496 -24.49 17.03 14.75
N SER A 497 -25.44 17.72 14.15
CA SER A 497 -26.71 18.13 14.76
C SER A 497 -27.82 17.08 14.61
N GLY A 498 -27.59 16.05 13.79
CA GLY A 498 -28.50 14.93 13.57
C GLY A 498 -27.75 13.63 13.35
N GLU A 499 -28.50 12.53 13.22
CA GLU A 499 -27.94 11.20 12.95
C GLU A 499 -27.28 11.16 11.56
N ILE A 500 -26.13 10.47 11.47
CA ILE A 500 -25.44 10.19 10.23
C ILE A 500 -25.50 8.68 9.96
N GLU A 501 -26.12 8.30 8.85
CA GLU A 501 -26.08 6.95 8.30
C GLU A 501 -24.98 6.85 7.25
N ILE A 502 -24.03 5.93 7.45
CA ILE A 502 -22.88 5.71 6.56
C ILE A 502 -23.01 4.31 5.97
N THR A 503 -23.10 4.21 4.65
CA THR A 503 -23.28 2.92 3.95
C THR A 503 -21.98 2.35 3.40
N ASP A 504 -21.99 1.05 3.08
CA ASP A 504 -20.86 0.30 2.50
C ASP A 504 -19.61 0.25 3.41
N CYS A 505 -19.83 0.05 4.71
CA CYS A 505 -18.79 0.10 5.73
C CYS A 505 -18.02 -1.22 5.93
N ALA A 506 -18.32 -2.27 5.16
CA ALA A 506 -17.71 -3.59 5.35
C ALA A 506 -16.18 -3.56 5.21
N ASN A 507 -15.67 -2.71 4.31
CA ASN A 507 -14.23 -2.57 4.06
C ASN A 507 -13.46 -1.94 5.22
N VAL A 508 -14.13 -1.36 6.24
CA VAL A 508 -13.45 -0.86 7.45
C VAL A 508 -12.66 -1.97 8.14
N ASN A 509 -13.23 -3.17 8.25
CA ASN A 509 -12.57 -4.31 8.89
C ASN A 509 -11.33 -4.83 8.13
N THR A 510 -11.16 -4.48 6.85
CA THR A 510 -9.97 -4.87 6.08
C THR A 510 -8.71 -4.10 6.52
N SER A 511 -8.89 -2.90 7.08
CA SER A 511 -7.78 -1.99 7.44
C SER A 511 -7.77 -1.59 8.92
N PHE A 512 -8.92 -1.51 9.57
CA PHE A 512 -9.06 -1.22 11.00
C PHE A 512 -10.11 -2.17 11.62
N PRO A 513 -9.78 -3.45 11.82
CA PRO A 513 -10.64 -4.37 12.53
C PRO A 513 -10.90 -3.86 13.96
N GLY A 514 -12.17 -3.87 14.39
CA GLY A 514 -12.57 -3.38 15.72
C GLY A 514 -12.69 -1.85 15.84
N PHE A 515 -12.66 -1.11 14.72
CA PHE A 515 -12.84 0.36 14.75
C PHE A 515 -14.11 0.78 15.48
N ALA A 516 -15.26 0.17 15.13
CA ALA A 516 -16.56 0.51 15.71
C ALA A 516 -16.58 0.34 17.23
N ASP A 517 -16.08 -0.78 17.73
CA ASP A 517 -16.02 -1.09 19.15
C ASP A 517 -15.08 -0.14 19.89
N LEU A 518 -13.90 0.14 19.33
CA LEU A 518 -12.94 1.06 19.93
C LEU A 518 -13.47 2.49 19.96
N ALA A 519 -14.07 2.95 18.86
CA ALA A 519 -14.68 4.27 18.78
C ALA A 519 -15.82 4.41 19.81
N ALA A 520 -16.70 3.41 19.90
CA ALA A 520 -17.76 3.37 20.91
C ALA A 520 -17.22 3.37 22.34
N ALA A 521 -16.19 2.56 22.62
CA ALA A 521 -15.54 2.49 23.93
C ALA A 521 -14.89 3.83 24.34
N THR A 522 -14.41 4.61 23.37
CA THR A 522 -13.88 5.96 23.64
C THR A 522 -14.95 7.04 23.78
N GLY A 523 -16.22 6.76 23.46
CA GLY A 523 -17.33 7.70 23.66
C GLY A 523 -18.01 8.22 22.37
N LEU A 524 -17.78 7.59 21.23
CA LEU A 524 -18.57 7.81 20.00
C LEU A 524 -19.90 7.04 20.08
N ASN A 525 -21.03 7.69 19.80
CA ASN A 525 -22.33 7.00 19.75
C ASN A 525 -22.54 6.29 18.40
N LEU A 526 -21.77 5.23 18.15
CA LEU A 526 -21.80 4.46 16.90
C LEU A 526 -22.49 3.11 17.11
N GLU A 527 -23.41 2.79 16.21
CA GLU A 527 -24.08 1.50 16.11
C GLU A 527 -23.77 0.85 14.75
N VAL A 528 -23.40 -0.43 14.75
CA VAL A 528 -23.23 -1.21 13.53
C VAL A 528 -24.55 -1.88 13.19
N ALA A 529 -25.09 -1.60 12.02
CA ALA A 529 -26.31 -2.24 11.53
C ALA A 529 -26.04 -3.06 10.27
N HIS A 530 -26.78 -4.16 10.14
CA HIS A 530 -26.83 -4.99 8.95
C HIS A 530 -28.15 -4.74 8.20
N VAL A 531 -28.11 -4.68 6.87
CA VAL A 531 -29.31 -4.56 6.02
C VAL A 531 -29.97 -5.91 5.83
#